data_AF-A0A239CK35-F1
#
_entry.id   AF-A0A239CK35-F1
#
_cell.length_a   1.000
_cell.length_b   1.000
_cell.length_c   1.000
_cell.angle_alpha   90.00
_cell.angle_beta   90.00
_cell.angle_gamma   90.00
#
_symmetry.space_group_name_H-M   'P 1'
#
loop_
_entity.id
_entity.type
_entity.pdbx_description
1 polymer ?
#
loop_
_entity_poly.entity_id
_entity_poly.type
_entity_poly.pdbx_seq_one_letter_code
_entity_poly.pdbx_strand_id
1 'polypeptide(L)'
;MSDLSPATRADDPLAGLTVVTGSKPRVEPLDPPMVPFALAGLAAFAVATLVFLLTDAPREWLETSVAGFLVGIPGLITMIVHDQNRRQRRALSHPEFRIQEV
;
A
#
# COMPACT_ATOMS: atom_id res chain seq x y z
N MET A 1 -4.11 41.54 -56.26
CA MET A 1 -2.65 41.55 -56.09
C MET A 1 -2.32 42.52 -54.95
N SER A 2 -2.45 42.05 -53.72
CA SER A 2 -1.93 42.69 -52.51
C SER A 2 -1.58 41.56 -51.55
N ASP A 3 -0.28 41.43 -51.37
CA ASP A 3 0.44 40.54 -50.48
C ASP A 3 0.33 41.05 -49.04
N LEU A 4 -0.12 40.19 -48.12
CA LEU A 4 0.15 40.32 -46.69
C LEU A 4 0.35 38.92 -46.09
N SER A 5 1.61 38.50 -46.14
CA SER A 5 2.38 37.94 -45.02
C SER A 5 2.00 36.53 -44.49
N PRO A 6 2.89 35.52 -44.68
CA PRO A 6 2.72 34.15 -44.20
C PRO A 6 3.10 33.99 -42.72
N ALA A 7 2.65 34.89 -41.85
CA ALA A 7 3.14 35.02 -40.47
C ALA A 7 2.09 34.76 -39.37
N THR A 8 1.15 33.83 -39.59
CA THR A 8 0.28 33.32 -38.51
C THR A 8 0.40 31.81 -38.34
N ARG A 9 1.62 31.28 -38.57
CA ARG A 9 2.02 29.92 -38.18
C ARG A 9 3.21 29.93 -37.23
N ALA A 10 3.28 30.97 -36.40
CA ALA A 10 4.19 31.03 -35.27
C ALA A 10 3.38 30.77 -34.01
N ASP A 11 3.62 29.59 -33.45
CA ASP A 11 3.74 29.39 -32.01
C ASP A 11 2.45 29.58 -31.23
N ASP A 12 1.66 28.51 -31.13
CA ASP A 12 0.85 28.31 -29.93
C ASP A 12 1.83 28.03 -28.77
N PRO A 13 2.12 29.00 -27.88
CA PRO A 13 3.09 28.82 -26.80
C PRO A 13 2.59 27.80 -25.77
N LEU A 14 1.32 27.41 -25.84
CA LEU A 14 0.69 26.43 -24.95
C LEU A 14 0.89 24.99 -25.46
N ALA A 15 1.20 24.81 -26.74
CA ALA A 15 1.51 23.48 -27.32
C ALA A 15 2.83 22.92 -26.75
N GLY A 16 3.82 23.79 -26.48
CA GLY A 16 5.05 23.39 -25.80
C GLY A 16 4.85 23.06 -24.32
N LEU A 17 3.95 23.78 -23.64
CA LEU A 17 3.61 23.58 -22.23
C LEU A 17 2.85 22.27 -21.99
N THR A 18 2.02 21.85 -22.94
CA THR A 18 1.31 20.55 -22.90
C THR A 18 2.24 19.36 -23.12
N VAL A 19 3.32 19.55 -23.89
CA VAL A 19 4.37 18.53 -24.08
C VAL A 19 5.28 18.42 -22.84
N VAL A 20 5.57 19.54 -22.17
CA VAL A 20 6.41 19.57 -20.94
C VAL A 20 5.63 19.14 -19.69
N THR A 21 4.31 19.34 -19.67
CA THR A 21 3.41 18.75 -18.66
C THR A 21 3.01 17.32 -19.06
N GLY A 22 4.01 16.51 -19.43
CA GLY A 22 3.82 15.07 -19.51
C GLY A 22 3.15 14.60 -18.23
N SER A 23 1.98 13.97 -18.36
CA SER A 23 1.27 13.35 -17.26
C SER A 23 2.18 12.26 -16.71
N LYS A 24 3.04 12.63 -15.75
CA LYS A 24 3.91 11.68 -15.06
C LYS A 24 3.01 10.53 -14.62
N PRO A 25 3.25 9.29 -15.09
CA PRO A 25 2.47 8.14 -14.64
C PRO A 25 2.47 8.19 -13.13
N ARG A 26 1.28 8.34 -12.52
CA ARG A 26 1.17 8.42 -11.07
C ARG A 26 1.78 7.13 -10.56
N VAL A 27 2.92 7.23 -9.89
CA VAL A 27 3.57 6.06 -9.30
C VAL A 27 2.58 5.57 -8.28
N GLU A 28 1.94 4.43 -8.57
CA GLU A 28 1.11 3.72 -7.61
C GLU A 28 2.01 3.53 -6.38
N PRO A 29 1.67 4.12 -5.22
CA PRO A 29 2.49 3.99 -4.03
C PRO A 29 2.79 2.51 -3.81
N LEU A 30 4.07 2.16 -3.62
CA LEU A 30 4.44 0.80 -3.28
C LEU A 30 3.72 0.50 -1.97
N ASP A 31 2.72 -0.34 -2.10
CA ASP A 31 1.77 -0.55 -1.05
C ASP A 31 1.97 -1.99 -0.54
N PRO A 32 3.00 -2.22 0.30
CA PRO A 32 3.27 -3.57 0.79
C PRO A 32 2.05 -4.04 1.59
N PRO A 33 1.68 -5.33 1.50
CA PRO A 33 0.67 -5.89 2.38
C PRO A 33 1.15 -5.73 3.83
N MET A 34 0.34 -5.12 4.69
CA MET A 34 0.71 -4.83 6.09
C MET A 34 0.52 -6.04 7.00
N VAL A 35 -0.42 -6.92 6.65
CA VAL A 35 -0.78 -8.14 7.39
C VAL A 35 0.39 -9.13 7.59
N PRO A 36 1.27 -9.38 6.60
CA PRO A 36 2.45 -10.24 6.78
C PRO A 36 3.39 -9.78 7.89
N PHE A 37 3.58 -8.46 8.07
CA PHE A 37 4.40 -7.94 9.17
C PHE A 37 3.76 -8.21 10.53
N ALA A 38 2.44 -8.01 10.63
CA ALA A 38 1.67 -8.33 11.82
C ALA A 38 1.78 -9.81 12.20
N LEU A 39 1.65 -10.69 11.20
CA LEU A 39 1.78 -12.14 11.37
C LEU A 39 3.19 -12.53 11.80
N ALA A 40 4.23 -11.91 11.24
CA ALA A 40 5.61 -12.18 11.63
C ALA A 40 5.85 -11.84 13.12
N GLY A 41 5.37 -10.69 13.59
CA GLY A 41 5.46 -10.30 15.00
C GLY A 41 4.71 -11.27 15.92
N LEU A 42 3.46 -11.62 15.57
CA LEU A 42 2.65 -12.54 16.36
C LEU A 42 3.27 -13.96 16.40
N ALA A 43 3.78 -14.44 15.26
CA ALA A 43 4.45 -15.72 15.16
C ALA A 43 5.73 -15.77 15.99
N ALA A 44 6.51 -14.68 16.02
CA ALA A 44 7.70 -14.60 16.86
C ALA A 44 7.36 -14.77 18.35
N PHE A 45 6.29 -14.13 18.83
CA PHE A 45 5.83 -14.30 20.22
C PHE A 45 5.29 -15.71 20.52
N ALA A 46 4.60 -16.33 19.56
CA ALA A 46 4.13 -17.71 19.68
C ALA A 46 5.32 -18.68 19.80
N VAL A 47 6.33 -18.53 18.94
CA VAL A 47 7.55 -19.34 18.96
C VAL A 47 8.33 -19.10 20.26
N ALA A 48 8.52 -17.85 20.67
CA ALA A 48 9.20 -17.53 21.93
C ALA A 48 8.50 -18.17 23.13
N THR A 49 7.17 -18.10 23.21
CA THR A 49 6.37 -18.74 24.26
C THR A 49 6.58 -20.25 24.27
N LEU A 50 6.55 -20.89 23.09
CA LEU A 50 6.78 -22.34 22.97
C LEU A 50 8.18 -22.73 23.42
N VAL A 51 9.22 -21.97 23.02
CA VAL A 51 10.60 -22.20 23.44
C VAL A 51 10.72 -22.07 24.96
N PHE A 52 10.21 -20.98 25.54
CA PHE A 52 10.30 -20.73 26.97
C PHE A 52 9.58 -21.78 27.82
N LEU A 53 8.45 -22.31 27.33
CA LEU A 53 7.77 -23.44 27.97
C LEU A 53 8.61 -24.73 27.95
N LEU A 54 9.34 -24.98 26.86
CA LEU A 54 10.15 -26.21 26.70
C LEU A 54 11.49 -26.14 27.42
N THR A 55 12.05 -24.94 27.61
CA THR A 55 13.37 -24.75 28.24
C THR A 55 13.29 -24.42 29.73
N ASP A 56 12.10 -24.44 30.33
CA ASP A 56 11.86 -24.01 31.72
C ASP A 56 12.45 -22.61 31.98
N ALA A 57 12.19 -21.68 31.05
CA ALA A 57 12.72 -20.32 31.13
C ALA A 57 12.10 -19.56 32.32
N PRO A 58 12.77 -18.52 32.85
CA PRO A 58 12.25 -17.75 33.97
C PRO A 58 10.86 -17.17 33.66
N ARG A 59 10.00 -17.16 34.68
CA ARG A 59 8.56 -16.88 34.55
C ARG A 59 8.29 -15.52 33.93
N GLU A 60 9.10 -14.52 34.22
CA GLU A 60 9.01 -13.18 33.68
C GLU A 60 9.15 -13.12 32.14
N TRP A 61 9.98 -13.98 31.55
CA TRP A 61 10.16 -14.05 30.10
C TRP A 61 8.96 -14.72 29.43
N LEU A 62 8.43 -15.78 30.04
CA LEU A 62 7.22 -16.44 29.60
C LEU A 62 6.00 -15.52 29.68
N GLU A 63 5.83 -14.81 30.81
CA GLU A 63 4.75 -13.85 30.98
C GLU A 63 4.83 -12.72 29.94
N THR A 64 6.03 -12.22 29.68
CA THR A 64 6.25 -11.20 28.64
C THR A 64 5.91 -11.73 27.24
N SER A 65 6.34 -12.95 26.90
CA SER A 65 6.07 -13.52 25.57
C SER A 65 4.59 -13.81 25.36
N VAL A 66 3.90 -14.30 26.39
CA VAL A 66 2.45 -14.53 26.39
C VAL A 66 1.70 -13.21 26.31
N ALA A 67 2.08 -12.20 27.09
CA ALA A 67 1.47 -10.88 27.02
C ALA A 67 1.62 -10.26 25.63
N GLY A 68 2.82 -10.36 25.03
CA GLY A 68 3.08 -9.92 23.66
C GLY A 68 2.23 -10.64 22.62
N PHE A 69 2.04 -11.96 22.76
CA PHE A 69 1.14 -12.73 21.90
C PHE A 69 -0.33 -12.27 22.04
N LEU A 70 -0.83 -12.14 23.27
CA LEU A 70 -2.21 -11.75 23.55
C LEU A 70 -2.52 -10.33 23.06
N VAL A 71 -1.61 -9.37 23.29
CA VAL A 71 -1.75 -7.99 22.80
C VAL A 71 -1.49 -7.88 21.30
N GLY A 72 -0.74 -8.83 20.72
CA GLY A 72 -0.52 -8.92 19.27
C GLY A 72 -1.79 -9.24 18.48
N ILE A 73 -2.74 -9.98 19.06
CA ILE A 73 -4.02 -10.34 18.41
C ILE A 73 -4.85 -9.11 18.01
N PRO A 74 -5.19 -8.16 18.91
CA PRO A 74 -5.90 -6.96 18.52
C PRO A 74 -5.09 -6.13 17.50
N GLY A 75 -3.76 -6.07 17.61
CA GLY A 75 -2.89 -5.46 16.60
C GLY A 75 -3.09 -6.07 15.21
N LEU A 76 -3.04 -7.40 15.08
CA LEU A 76 -3.28 -8.13 13.84
C LEU A 76 -4.68 -7.83 13.27
N ILE A 77 -5.72 -7.85 14.11
CA ILE A 77 -7.10 -7.53 13.70
C ILE A 77 -7.15 -6.14 13.08
N THR A 78 -6.56 -5.13 13.73
CA THR A 78 -6.55 -3.75 13.19
C THR A 78 -5.82 -3.68 11.85
N MET A 79 -4.72 -4.41 11.67
CA MET A 79 -3.99 -4.45 10.40
C MET A 79 -4.79 -5.14 9.28
N ILE A 80 -5.55 -6.20 9.59
CA ILE A 80 -6.45 -6.85 8.63
C ILE A 80 -7.57 -5.90 8.20
N VAL A 81 -8.25 -5.25 9.16
CA VAL A 81 -9.33 -4.30 8.87
C VAL A 81 -8.79 -3.10 8.07
N HIS A 82 -7.59 -2.63 8.41
CA HIS A 82 -6.93 -1.55 7.67
C HIS A 82 -6.65 -1.96 6.22
N ASP A 83 -6.10 -3.16 5.98
CA ASP A 83 -5.82 -3.64 4.62
C ASP A 83 -7.13 -3.88 3.82
N GLN A 84 -8.21 -4.33 4.48
CA GLN A 84 -9.52 -4.47 3.84
C GLN A 84 -10.11 -3.13 3.41
N ASN A 85 -10.11 -2.12 4.29
CA ASN A 85 -10.57 -0.77 3.96
C ASN A 85 -9.68 -0.13 2.86
N ARG A 86 -8.37 -0.38 2.88
CA ARG A 86 -7.45 0.01 1.80
C ARG A 86 -7.83 -0.62 0.47
N ARG A 87 -8.08 -1.94 0.43
CA ARG A 87 -8.51 -2.67 -0.79
C ARG A 87 -9.84 -2.15 -1.33
N GLN A 88 -10.81 -1.88 -0.46
CA GLN A 88 -12.12 -1.33 -0.85
C GLN A 88 -11.99 0.05 -1.50
N ARG A 89 -11.12 0.92 -0.97
CA ARG A 89 -10.88 2.25 -1.56
C ARG A 89 -10.27 2.18 -2.96
N ARG A 90 -9.39 1.21 -3.23
CA ARG A 90 -8.84 1.01 -4.58
C ARG A 90 -9.84 0.46 -5.58
N ALA A 91 -10.76 -0.40 -5.14
CA ALA A 91 -11.84 -0.90 -5.98
C ALA A 91 -12.80 0.21 -6.41
N LEU A 92 -12.99 1.25 -5.58
CA LEU A 92 -13.83 2.40 -5.89
C LEU A 92 -13.12 3.47 -6.75
N SER A 93 -11.78 3.48 -6.81
CA SER A 93 -11.00 4.45 -7.59
C SER A 93 -10.65 4.00 -9.01
N HIS A 94 -10.89 2.73 -9.37
CA HIS A 94 -10.66 2.19 -10.73
C HIS A 94 -11.93 1.58 -11.33
N PRO A 95 -12.86 2.41 -11.84
CA PRO A 95 -14.09 1.93 -12.50
C PRO A 95 -13.88 1.30 -13.90
N GLU A 96 -12.67 1.31 -14.46
CA GLU A 96 -12.43 0.89 -15.86
C GLU A 96 -12.24 -0.62 -16.12
N PHE A 97 -12.15 -1.49 -15.11
CA PHE A 97 -11.99 -2.93 -15.37
C PHE A 97 -13.35 -3.66 -15.48
N ARG A 98 -14.06 -3.44 -16.59
CA ARG A 98 -15.16 -4.31 -17.02
C ARG A 98 -14.57 -5.43 -17.88
N ILE A 99 -14.47 -6.64 -17.34
CA ILE A 99 -14.18 -7.83 -18.15
C ILE A 99 -15.39 -8.05 -19.06
N GLN A 100 -15.23 -7.82 -20.36
CA GLN A 100 -16.16 -8.29 -21.38
C GLN A 100 -15.95 -9.80 -21.51
N GLU A 101 -16.91 -10.59 -21.04
CA GLU A 101 -17.04 -11.98 -21.47
C GLU A 101 -17.45 -11.99 -22.95
N VAL A 102 -16.75 -12.81 -23.73
CA VAL A 102 -16.90 -13.02 -25.18
C VAL A 102 -18.06 -13.95 -25.47
#